data_AF-A0A662D3Z8-F1
#
_entry.id   AF-A0A662D3Z8-F1
#
_cell.length_a   1.000
_cell.length_b   1.000
_cell.length_c   1.000
_cell.angle_alpha   90.00
_cell.angle_beta   90.00
_cell.angle_gamma   90.00
#
_symmetry.space_group_name_H-M   'P 1'
#
loop_
_entity.id
_entity.type
_entity.pdbx_description
1 polymer ?
#
loop_
_entity_poly.entity_id
_entity_poly.type
_entity_poly.pdbx_seq_one_letter_code
_entity_poly.pdbx_strand_id
1 'polypeptide(L)'
;MSTRAIIEFCNIVDGKKVCDGVKIYQHTDGYPRWTVNRLQVLRDILKQTKMERDNSYAAANYIFLEKLRYLVALIEILSEEGDLEKADIELSVRTIDSGEFFKQEYFPNSFLRFGVLPSDTAMGEAGDEWYYKVYIPLAEHPPSEQDWEVEIYKVKGINRGELVYSGPLEEVNPDALED
;
A
#
# COMPACT_ATOMS: atom_id res chain seq x y z
N MET A 1 8.65 6.51 -15.35
CA MET A 1 9.24 5.17 -15.32
C MET A 1 8.60 4.53 -14.12
N SER A 2 7.84 3.45 -14.32
CA SER A 2 7.08 2.86 -13.22
C SER A 2 8.05 2.28 -12.20
N THR A 3 7.87 2.68 -10.95
CA THR A 3 8.72 2.30 -9.83
C THR A 3 8.02 1.25 -8.99
N ARG A 4 8.78 0.27 -8.49
CA ARG A 4 8.27 -0.83 -7.67
C ARG A 4 8.51 -0.53 -6.21
N ALA A 5 7.53 -0.84 -5.36
CA ALA A 5 7.73 -0.74 -3.93
C ALA A 5 7.02 -1.83 -3.15
N ILE A 6 7.50 -2.07 -1.93
CA ILE A 6 6.83 -2.89 -0.93
C ILE A 6 6.48 -2.03 0.27
N ILE A 7 5.26 -2.15 0.78
CA ILE A 7 4.83 -1.61 2.06
C ILE A 7 4.60 -2.78 3.01
N GLU A 8 5.40 -2.87 4.06
CA GLU A 8 5.24 -3.80 5.15
C GLU A 8 4.53 -3.09 6.32
N PHE A 9 3.33 -3.55 6.65
CA PHE A 9 2.58 -3.04 7.80
C PHE A 9 2.96 -3.86 9.04
N CYS A 10 3.38 -3.18 10.09
CA CYS A 10 3.87 -3.71 11.34
C CYS A 10 3.06 -3.11 12.51
N ASN A 11 3.08 -3.77 13.66
CA ASN A 11 2.49 -3.26 14.89
C ASN A 11 3.58 -2.68 15.82
N ILE A 12 3.21 -1.71 16.64
CA ILE A 12 3.95 -1.33 17.85
C ILE A 12 3.20 -1.92 19.04
N VAL A 13 3.79 -2.91 19.70
CA VAL A 13 3.22 -3.59 20.87
C VAL A 13 4.15 -3.38 22.05
N ASP A 14 3.68 -2.73 23.12
CA ASP A 14 4.48 -2.39 24.30
C ASP A 14 5.80 -1.67 23.95
N GLY A 15 5.76 -0.76 22.97
CA GLY A 15 6.93 -0.02 22.47
C GLY A 15 7.88 -0.83 21.59
N LYS A 16 7.53 -2.07 21.22
CA LYS A 16 8.32 -2.91 20.31
C LYS A 16 7.70 -2.97 18.93
N LYS A 17 8.52 -2.73 17.91
CA LYS A 17 8.16 -2.87 16.50
C LYS A 17 8.12 -4.36 16.13
N VAL A 18 6.96 -4.86 15.73
CA VAL A 18 6.72 -6.26 15.35
C VAL A 18 6.13 -6.30 13.95
N CYS A 19 6.84 -6.94 13.02
CA CYS A 19 6.38 -7.15 11.66
C CYS A 19 6.05 -8.64 11.50
N ASP A 20 4.78 -8.96 11.27
CA ASP A 20 4.25 -10.32 11.08
C ASP A 20 3.96 -10.64 9.60
N GLY A 21 4.46 -9.78 8.69
CA GLY A 21 4.55 -10.08 7.26
C GLY A 21 3.35 -9.67 6.43
N VAL A 22 2.56 -8.68 6.87
CA VAL A 22 1.57 -8.04 6.02
C VAL A 22 2.28 -7.12 5.02
N LYS A 23 2.60 -7.65 3.83
CA LYS A 23 3.37 -6.95 2.78
C LYS A 23 2.53 -6.70 1.55
N ILE A 24 2.53 -5.46 1.09
CA ILE A 24 1.83 -5.01 -0.11
C ILE A 24 2.88 -4.58 -1.13
N TYR A 25 2.98 -5.35 -2.21
CA TYR A 25 3.68 -4.95 -3.41
C TYR A 25 2.86 -3.91 -4.18
N GLN A 26 3.50 -2.88 -4.70
CA GLN A 26 2.87 -1.92 -5.59
C GLN A 26 3.79 -1.51 -6.74
N HIS A 27 3.18 -1.22 -7.89
CA HIS A 27 3.86 -0.77 -9.10
C HIS A 27 3.14 0.47 -9.65
N THR A 28 3.72 1.63 -9.40
CA THR A 28 3.14 2.92 -9.80
C THR A 28 4.21 3.96 -10.12
N ASP A 29 3.85 5.10 -10.67
CA ASP A 29 4.74 6.25 -10.79
C ASP A 29 4.60 7.14 -9.53
N GLY A 30 5.55 8.06 -9.33
CA GLY A 30 5.46 9.12 -8.31
C GLY A 30 6.02 8.76 -6.94
N TYR A 31 6.97 7.84 -6.85
CA TYR A 31 7.65 7.51 -5.60
C TYR A 31 8.76 8.50 -5.28
N PRO A 32 9.01 8.76 -3.98
CA PRO A 32 8.31 8.21 -2.81
C PRO A 32 7.02 8.98 -2.44
N ARG A 33 6.79 10.12 -3.09
CA ARG A 33 5.75 11.10 -2.75
C ARG A 33 4.34 10.56 -2.68
N TRP A 34 3.94 9.81 -3.68
CA TRP A 34 2.57 9.33 -3.76
C TRP A 34 2.25 8.34 -2.63
N THR A 35 3.18 7.41 -2.36
CA THR A 35 3.03 6.41 -1.29
C THR A 35 2.93 7.06 0.08
N VAL A 36 3.81 8.02 0.39
CA VAL A 36 3.78 8.76 1.66
C VAL A 36 2.45 9.46 1.85
N ASN A 37 2.00 10.24 0.86
CA ASN A 37 0.73 10.97 0.93
C ASN A 37 -0.47 10.02 1.12
N ARG A 38 -0.45 8.85 0.47
CA ARG A 38 -1.52 7.84 0.61
C ARG A 38 -1.55 7.22 1.99
N LEU A 39 -0.39 6.92 2.57
CA LEU A 39 -0.28 6.42 3.93
C LEU A 39 -0.76 7.47 4.94
N GLN A 40 -0.40 8.74 4.76
CA GLN A 40 -0.89 9.84 5.60
C GLN A 40 -2.42 9.97 5.52
N VAL A 41 -3.00 9.94 4.31
CA VAL A 41 -4.46 9.96 4.14
C VAL A 41 -5.14 8.77 4.81
N LEU A 42 -4.59 7.56 4.65
CA LEU A 42 -5.12 6.38 5.33
C LEU A 42 -5.09 6.55 6.85
N ARG A 43 -3.95 6.94 7.40
CA ARG A 43 -3.77 7.22 8.83
C ARG A 43 -4.79 8.24 9.31
N ASP A 44 -4.95 9.35 8.60
CA ASP A 44 -5.89 10.41 8.97
C ASP A 44 -7.33 9.93 8.97
N ILE A 45 -7.76 9.19 7.94
CA ILE A 45 -9.10 8.60 7.88
C ILE A 45 -9.33 7.67 9.08
N LEU A 46 -8.39 6.77 9.36
CA LEU A 46 -8.53 5.79 10.45
C LEU A 46 -8.53 6.46 11.83
N LYS A 47 -7.71 7.49 12.05
CA LYS A 47 -7.70 8.24 13.30
C LYS A 47 -8.95 9.09 13.48
N GLN A 48 -9.36 9.84 12.45
CA GLN A 48 -10.57 10.68 12.52
C GLN A 48 -11.84 9.86 12.75
N THR A 49 -11.94 8.68 12.13
CA THR A 49 -13.08 7.76 12.31
C THR A 49 -12.97 6.90 13.57
N LYS A 50 -11.86 6.98 14.31
CA LYS A 50 -11.55 6.12 15.47
C LYS A 50 -11.60 4.63 15.11
N MET A 51 -11.21 4.29 13.88
CA MET A 51 -11.20 2.92 13.35
C MET A 51 -9.78 2.35 13.20
N GLU A 52 -8.75 3.04 13.70
CA GLU A 52 -7.41 2.48 13.80
C GLU A 52 -7.41 1.17 14.62
N ARG A 53 -6.70 0.15 14.12
CA ARG A 53 -6.58 -1.19 14.71
C ARG A 53 -5.17 -1.72 14.45
N ASP A 54 -5.05 -3.00 14.14
CA ASP A 54 -3.79 -3.64 13.77
C ASP A 54 -3.34 -3.34 12.33
N ASN A 55 -2.13 -3.79 12.04
CA ASN A 55 -1.50 -3.75 10.73
C ASN A 55 -2.28 -4.45 9.62
N SER A 56 -2.95 -5.56 9.89
CA SER A 56 -3.76 -6.29 8.90
C SER A 56 -4.96 -5.46 8.48
N TYR A 57 -5.63 -4.81 9.43
CA TYR A 57 -6.74 -3.92 9.18
C TYR A 57 -6.31 -2.69 8.38
N ALA A 58 -5.19 -2.07 8.74
CA ALA A 58 -4.64 -0.95 7.99
C ALA A 58 -4.26 -1.33 6.55
N ALA A 59 -3.58 -2.45 6.35
CA ALA A 59 -3.22 -2.94 5.02
C ALA A 59 -4.44 -3.24 4.15
N ALA A 60 -5.49 -3.85 4.73
CA ALA A 60 -6.74 -4.10 4.01
C ALA A 60 -7.41 -2.80 3.58
N ASN A 61 -7.45 -1.79 4.46
CA ASN A 61 -7.99 -0.46 4.13
C ASN A 61 -7.12 0.27 3.11
N TYR A 62 -5.79 0.13 3.17
CA TYR A 62 -4.88 0.67 2.15
C TYR A 62 -5.24 0.12 0.77
N ILE A 63 -5.29 -1.21 0.61
CA ILE A 63 -5.66 -1.86 -0.66
C ILE A 63 -7.05 -1.41 -1.12
N PHE A 64 -8.00 -1.32 -0.20
CA PHE A 64 -9.37 -0.89 -0.53
C PHE A 64 -9.41 0.55 -1.06
N LEU A 65 -8.76 1.50 -0.39
CA LEU A 65 -8.67 2.88 -0.84
C LEU A 65 -7.94 3.00 -2.19
N GLU A 66 -6.89 2.22 -2.39
CA GLU A 66 -6.16 2.20 -3.65
C GLU A 66 -7.00 1.68 -4.82
N LYS A 67 -7.79 0.64 -4.58
CA LYS A 67 -8.77 0.16 -5.57
C LYS A 67 -9.84 1.20 -5.87
N LEU A 68 -10.40 1.86 -4.85
CA LEU A 68 -11.38 2.94 -5.07
C LEU A 68 -10.80 4.09 -5.90
N ARG A 69 -9.56 4.51 -5.64
CA ARG A 69 -8.88 5.55 -6.42
C ARG A 69 -8.72 5.14 -7.88
N TYR A 70 -8.32 3.90 -8.13
CA TYR A 70 -8.21 3.37 -9.48
C TYR A 70 -9.56 3.34 -10.21
N LEU A 71 -10.62 2.89 -9.53
CA LEU A 71 -11.98 2.86 -10.08
C LEU A 71 -12.46 4.27 -10.47
N VAL A 72 -12.24 5.27 -9.61
CA VAL A 72 -12.61 6.67 -9.90
C VAL A 72 -11.86 7.18 -11.13
N ALA A 73 -10.54 6.98 -11.20
CA ALA A 73 -9.74 7.41 -12.34
C ALA A 73 -10.18 6.73 -13.65
N LEU A 74 -10.53 5.44 -13.59
CA LEU A 74 -11.04 4.71 -14.75
C LEU A 74 -12.39 5.27 -15.22
N ILE A 75 -13.31 5.55 -14.30
CA ILE A 75 -14.61 6.15 -14.62
C ILE A 75 -14.42 7.54 -15.26
N GLU A 76 -13.51 8.36 -14.74
CA GLU A 76 -13.21 9.69 -15.30
C GLU A 76 -12.72 9.58 -16.75
N ILE A 77 -11.73 8.71 -17.01
CA ILE A 77 -11.20 8.48 -18.36
C ILE A 77 -12.32 8.02 -19.31
N LEU A 78 -13.11 7.03 -18.90
CA LEU A 78 -14.18 6.48 -19.75
C LEU A 78 -15.35 7.46 -19.95
N SER A 79 -15.58 8.35 -18.98
CA SER A 79 -16.56 9.43 -19.11
C SER A 79 -16.10 10.50 -20.10
N GLU A 80 -14.82 10.84 -20.12
CA GLU A 80 -14.23 11.77 -21.10
C GLU A 80 -14.23 11.19 -22.51
N GLU A 81 -14.02 9.88 -22.65
CA GLU A 81 -14.07 9.17 -23.94
C GLU A 81 -15.51 8.85 -24.41
N GLY A 82 -16.52 9.10 -23.59
CA GLY A 82 -17.94 8.85 -23.91
C GLY A 82 -18.32 7.35 -23.94
N ASP A 83 -17.54 6.48 -23.30
CA ASP A 83 -17.61 5.03 -23.42
C ASP A 83 -17.90 4.35 -22.06
N LEU A 84 -18.93 4.86 -21.36
CA LEU A 84 -19.39 4.32 -20.08
C LEU A 84 -19.91 2.87 -20.19
N GLU A 85 -20.33 2.42 -21.38
CA GLU A 85 -20.72 1.01 -21.61
C GLU A 85 -19.51 0.06 -21.56
N LYS A 86 -18.30 0.49 -21.98
CA LYS A 86 -17.07 -0.29 -21.75
C LYS A 86 -16.64 -0.27 -20.29
N ALA A 87 -16.93 0.83 -19.57
CA ALA A 87 -16.71 0.89 -18.12
C ALA A 87 -17.48 -0.23 -17.42
N ASP A 88 -18.74 -0.46 -17.78
CA ASP A 88 -19.55 -1.55 -17.20
C ASP A 88 -18.95 -2.94 -17.50
N ILE A 89 -18.26 -3.14 -18.63
CA ILE A 89 -17.64 -4.42 -19.01
C ILE A 89 -16.29 -4.64 -18.29
N GLU A 90 -15.46 -3.60 -18.13
CA GLU A 90 -14.17 -3.68 -17.42
C GLU A 90 -14.32 -3.57 -15.89
N LEU A 91 -15.32 -2.83 -15.41
CA LEU A 91 -15.70 -2.69 -14.00
C LEU A 91 -16.67 -3.77 -13.53
N SER A 92 -17.38 -4.45 -14.45
CA SER A 92 -17.98 -5.73 -14.12
C SER A 92 -16.83 -6.63 -13.68
N VAL A 93 -16.73 -6.77 -12.38
CA VAL A 93 -16.11 -7.90 -11.73
C VAL A 93 -16.69 -9.11 -12.45
N ARG A 94 -16.00 -9.62 -13.48
CA ARG A 94 -16.17 -11.00 -13.88
C ARG A 94 -16.06 -11.71 -12.55
N THR A 95 -17.17 -12.26 -12.09
CA THR A 95 -17.24 -13.06 -10.87
C THR A 95 -16.12 -14.05 -11.07
N ILE A 96 -14.99 -13.84 -10.40
CA ILE A 96 -13.82 -14.64 -10.69
C ILE A 96 -14.21 -16.01 -10.16
N ASP A 97 -14.51 -16.93 -11.08
CA ASP A 97 -14.72 -18.31 -10.72
C ASP A 97 -13.44 -18.75 -10.00
N SER A 98 -13.57 -19.10 -8.72
CA SER A 98 -12.44 -19.55 -7.90
C SER A 98 -11.67 -20.71 -8.54
N GLY A 99 -12.32 -21.51 -9.40
CA GLY A 99 -11.70 -22.60 -10.15
C GLY A 99 -10.93 -22.16 -11.41
N GLU A 100 -11.17 -20.94 -11.89
CA GLU A 100 -10.44 -20.29 -12.99
C GLU A 100 -9.48 -19.19 -12.53
N PHE A 101 -9.60 -18.74 -11.28
CA PHE A 101 -8.76 -17.72 -10.63
C PHE A 101 -7.26 -17.97 -10.82
N PHE A 102 -6.82 -19.23 -10.73
CA PHE A 102 -5.41 -19.63 -10.87
C PHE A 102 -5.01 -20.02 -12.29
N LYS A 103 -5.95 -20.04 -13.25
CA LYS A 103 -5.73 -20.53 -14.62
C LYS A 103 -5.64 -19.42 -15.66
N GLN A 104 -5.93 -18.17 -15.30
CA GLN A 104 -5.81 -17.05 -16.20
C GLN A 104 -4.33 -16.65 -16.32
N GLU A 105 -3.74 -16.84 -17.52
CA GLU A 105 -2.38 -16.36 -17.86
C GLU A 105 -2.26 -14.84 -17.77
N TYR A 106 -3.39 -14.14 -17.93
CA TYR A 106 -3.58 -12.75 -17.59
C TYR A 106 -4.22 -12.69 -16.21
N PHE A 107 -3.40 -12.84 -15.18
CA PHE A 107 -3.81 -12.43 -13.85
C PHE A 107 -4.47 -11.05 -13.93
N PRO A 108 -5.54 -10.77 -13.16
CA PRO A 108 -5.98 -9.41 -12.91
C PRO A 108 -4.93 -8.57 -12.18
N ASN A 109 -3.67 -9.02 -12.06
CA ASN A 109 -2.52 -8.23 -11.63
C ASN A 109 -2.29 -6.98 -12.50
N SER A 110 -2.79 -6.95 -13.75
CA SER A 110 -2.85 -5.71 -14.55
C SER A 110 -3.88 -4.71 -14.02
N PHE A 111 -4.98 -5.17 -13.41
CA PHE A 111 -5.96 -4.36 -12.67
C PHE A 111 -5.52 -4.11 -11.21
N LEU A 112 -4.71 -5.00 -10.64
CA LEU A 112 -4.26 -4.96 -9.25
C LEU A 112 -2.83 -4.44 -9.19
N ARG A 113 -2.60 -3.16 -9.49
CA ARG A 113 -1.32 -2.47 -9.21
C ARG A 113 -0.77 -2.64 -7.77
N PHE A 114 -1.54 -3.32 -6.90
CA PHE A 114 -1.27 -3.70 -5.52
C PHE A 114 -1.46 -5.22 -5.34
N GLY A 115 -0.44 -5.94 -4.88
CA GLY A 115 -0.48 -7.38 -4.59
C GLY A 115 -0.06 -7.67 -3.14
N VAL A 116 -0.61 -8.70 -2.51
CA VAL A 116 -0.14 -9.17 -1.19
C VAL A 116 1.01 -10.15 -1.40
N LEU A 117 2.13 -9.91 -0.73
CA LEU A 117 3.31 -10.79 -0.79
C LEU A 117 3.34 -11.75 0.41
N PRO A 118 3.99 -12.92 0.25
CA PRO A 118 4.36 -13.77 1.38
C PRO A 118 5.11 -13.00 2.48
N SER A 119 4.88 -13.40 3.73
CA SER A 119 5.48 -12.75 4.90
C SER A 119 7.01 -12.81 4.90
N ASP A 120 7.58 -13.86 4.29
CA ASP A 120 9.01 -14.11 4.20
C ASP A 120 9.68 -13.43 2.99
N THR A 121 8.94 -12.76 2.11
CA THR A 121 9.52 -12.04 0.97
C THR A 121 10.49 -10.96 1.45
N ALA A 122 11.75 -11.06 1.02
CA ALA A 122 12.80 -10.14 1.41
C ALA A 122 12.69 -8.80 0.66
N MET A 123 13.22 -7.73 1.28
CA MET A 123 13.45 -6.45 0.60
C MET A 123 14.30 -6.67 -0.65
N GLY A 124 13.91 -6.10 -1.78
CA GLY A 124 14.55 -6.25 -3.07
C GLY A 124 14.27 -7.57 -3.81
N GLU A 125 13.58 -8.53 -3.19
CA GLU A 125 13.26 -9.82 -3.82
C GLU A 125 12.22 -9.68 -4.93
N ALA A 126 11.26 -8.76 -4.78
CA ALA A 126 10.25 -8.46 -5.80
C ALA A 126 10.75 -7.44 -6.84
N GLY A 127 12.03 -7.09 -6.80
CA GLY A 127 12.62 -6.02 -7.60
C GLY A 127 12.08 -4.63 -7.23
N ASP A 128 11.66 -4.46 -5.98
CA ASP A 128 11.31 -3.18 -5.38
C ASP A 128 12.52 -2.23 -5.35
N GLU A 129 12.24 -0.97 -5.67
CA GLU A 129 13.20 0.14 -5.60
C GLU A 129 13.01 0.92 -4.28
N TRP A 130 11.83 0.82 -3.69
CA TRP A 130 11.48 1.42 -2.41
C TRP A 130 10.84 0.40 -1.47
N TYR A 131 11.21 0.48 -0.19
CA TYR A 131 10.63 -0.38 0.83
C TYR A 131 10.19 0.47 2.02
N TYR A 132 8.95 0.29 2.46
CA TYR A 132 8.34 1.04 3.55
C TYR A 132 8.00 0.06 4.66
N LYS A 133 8.42 0.35 5.89
CA LYS A 133 7.86 -0.30 7.09
C LYS A 133 6.99 0.71 7.81
N VAL A 134 5.70 0.40 7.92
CA VAL A 134 4.70 1.27 8.54
C VAL A 134 4.33 0.66 9.87
N TYR A 135 4.61 1.36 10.97
CA TYR A 135 4.42 0.88 12.32
C TYR A 135 3.17 1.49 12.92
N ILE A 136 2.19 0.65 13.25
CA ILE A 136 0.88 1.05 13.75
C ILE A 136 0.79 0.73 15.23
N PRO A 137 0.51 1.72 16.09
CA PRO A 137 0.32 1.47 17.52
C PRO A 137 -0.85 0.51 17.78
N LEU A 138 -0.57 -0.63 18.41
CA LEU A 138 -1.60 -1.56 18.84
C LEU A 138 -1.97 -1.23 20.29
N ALA A 139 -3.13 -0.59 20.47
CA ALA A 139 -3.67 -0.28 21.80
C ALA A 139 -4.72 -1.32 22.23
N GLU A 140 -4.83 -1.56 23.55
CA GLU A 140 -5.90 -2.41 24.13
C GLU A 140 -7.30 -1.86 23.81
N HIS A 141 -7.44 -0.54 23.66
CA HIS A 141 -8.67 0.15 23.31
C HIS A 141 -8.39 1.20 22.22
N PRO A 142 -8.86 0.99 20.97
CA PRO A 142 -8.65 1.96 19.90
C PRO A 142 -9.52 3.22 20.08
N PRO A 143 -9.06 4.40 19.63
CA PRO A 143 -7.78 4.65 18.93
C PRO A 143 -6.60 4.89 19.89
N SER A 144 -5.38 4.58 19.44
CA SER A 144 -4.15 4.87 20.19
C SER A 144 -3.87 6.38 20.26
N GLU A 145 -3.25 6.85 21.36
CA GLU A 145 -2.70 8.21 21.44
C GLU A 145 -1.36 8.34 20.72
N GLN A 146 -0.63 7.23 20.56
CA GLN A 146 0.60 7.19 19.77
C GLN A 146 0.27 7.30 18.28
N ASP A 147 1.18 7.89 17.53
CA ASP A 147 1.02 8.01 16.08
C ASP A 147 1.76 6.93 15.30
N TRP A 148 1.42 6.81 14.01
CA TRP A 148 2.11 5.91 13.09
C TRP A 148 3.55 6.36 12.89
N GLU A 149 4.47 5.42 12.92
CA GLU A 149 5.85 5.65 12.48
C GLU A 149 6.10 4.98 11.13
N VAL A 150 7.11 5.46 10.40
CA VAL A 150 7.54 4.84 9.16
C VAL A 150 9.05 4.79 9.06
N GLU A 151 9.57 3.69 8.54
CA GLU A 151 10.94 3.58 8.03
C GLU A 151 10.89 3.42 6.51
N ILE A 152 11.64 4.26 5.79
CA ILE A 152 11.66 4.30 4.33
C ILE A 152 13.06 3.95 3.85
N TYR A 153 13.15 2.99 2.95
CA TYR A 153 14.40 2.51 2.39
C TYR A 153 14.43 2.66 0.88
N LYS A 154 15.58 3.10 0.37
CA LYS A 154 15.94 3.01 -1.04
C LYS A 154 16.66 1.68 -1.28
N VAL A 155 16.08 0.81 -2.09
CA VAL A 155 16.55 -0.57 -2.26
C VAL A 155 17.72 -0.62 -3.24
N LYS A 156 18.79 -1.32 -2.86
CA LYS A 156 20.03 -1.50 -3.64
C LYS A 156 20.29 -2.96 -4.02
N GLY A 157 19.37 -3.86 -3.71
CA GLY A 157 19.43 -5.29 -4.00
C GLY A 157 18.74 -6.12 -2.92
N ILE A 158 18.77 -7.45 -3.08
CA ILE A 158 18.13 -8.38 -2.13
C ILE A 158 18.76 -8.23 -0.74
N ASN A 159 17.93 -7.99 0.27
CA ASN A 159 18.30 -7.70 1.66
C ASN A 159 19.25 -6.50 1.82
N ARG A 160 19.27 -5.58 0.84
CA ARG A 160 20.12 -4.38 0.86
C ARG A 160 19.28 -3.16 0.57
N GLY A 161 19.05 -2.34 1.60
CA GLY A 161 18.42 -1.03 1.48
C GLY A 161 19.20 0.03 2.25
N GLU A 162 19.16 1.26 1.75
CA GLU A 162 19.61 2.44 2.46
C GLU A 162 18.42 3.09 3.16
N LEU A 163 18.46 3.18 4.49
CA LEU A 163 17.44 3.88 5.26
C LEU A 163 17.56 5.38 4.97
N VAL A 164 16.52 5.97 4.38
CA VAL A 164 16.48 7.40 4.06
C VAL A 164 15.62 8.19 5.05
N TYR A 165 14.69 7.55 5.75
CA TYR A 165 13.87 8.19 6.77
C TYR A 165 13.43 7.19 7.84
N SER A 166 13.37 7.65 9.10
CA SER A 166 12.78 6.93 10.23
C SER A 166 12.17 7.93 11.19
N GLY A 167 10.86 7.87 11.43
CA GLY A 167 10.16 8.82 12.30
C GLY A 167 8.65 8.80 12.15
N PRO A 168 7.94 9.80 12.71
CA PRO A 168 6.49 9.92 12.59
C PRO A 168 6.05 10.09 11.13
N LEU A 169 5.03 9.35 10.71
CA LEU A 169 4.53 9.38 9.32
C LEU A 169 4.03 10.79 8.91
N GLU A 170 3.48 11.56 9.85
CA GLU A 170 2.99 12.92 9.60
C GLU A 170 4.12 13.94 9.32
N GLU A 171 5.35 13.67 9.78
CA GLU A 171 6.50 14.55 9.61
C GLU A 171 7.29 14.26 8.33
N VAL A 172 6.94 13.19 7.61
CA VAL A 172 7.62 12.83 6.36
C VAL A 172 7.38 13.92 5.32
N ASN A 173 8.45 14.61 4.91
CA ASN A 173 8.44 15.45 3.71
C ASN A 173 8.85 14.58 2.50
N PRO A 174 7.92 14.17 1.65
CA PRO A 174 8.24 13.29 0.53
C PRO A 174 9.17 13.92 -0.51
N ASP A 175 9.12 15.24 -0.68
CA ASP A 175 9.92 15.94 -1.68
C ASP A 175 11.41 15.96 -1.28
N ALA A 176 11.71 15.79 0.02
CA ALA A 176 13.08 15.68 0.54
C ALA A 176 13.69 14.27 0.39
N LEU A 177 12.93 13.30 -0.10
CA LEU A 177 13.37 11.91 -0.27
C LEU A 177 13.77 11.58 -1.72
N GLU A 178 13.57 12.50 -2.67
CA GLU A 178 13.89 12.30 -4.10
C GLU A 178 15.37 12.54 -4.44
N ASP A 179 16.14 13.17 -3.54
CA ASP A 179 17.58 13.44 -3.67
C ASP A 179 18.47 12.21 -3.34
#